data_AF-A0A957I1Y6-F1
#
_entry.id   AF-A0A957I1Y6-F1
#
_cell.length_a   1.000
_cell.length_b   1.000
_cell.length_c   1.000
_cell.angle_alpha   90.00
_cell.angle_beta   90.00
_cell.angle_gamma   90.00
#
_symmetry.space_group_name_H-M   'P 1'
#
loop_
_entity.id
_entity.type
_entity.pdbx_description
1 polymer ?
#
loop_
_entity_poly.entity_id
_entity_poly.type
_entity_poly.pdbx_seq_one_letter_code
_entity_poly.pdbx_strand_id
1 'polypeptide(L)' 'MATPAEHQEALKKIKGGLATKIRILANHDCCPVCRQAQGAYEFDDVPELPVEGCSHPQGCRCTYAPVLDRFGP' A
#
# COMPACT_ATOMS: atom_id res chain seq x y z
N MET A 1 -0.93 -2.66 15.57
CA MET A 1 0.29 -2.92 14.78
C MET A 1 -0.19 -3.71 13.58
N ALA A 2 -0.08 -3.18 12.37
CA ALA A 2 -0.61 -3.88 11.19
C ALA A 2 0.38 -4.97 10.77
N THR A 3 -0.07 -6.21 10.80
CA THR A 3 0.71 -7.37 10.34
C THR A 3 0.75 -7.43 8.81
N PRO A 4 1.74 -8.10 8.20
CA PRO A 4 1.74 -8.40 6.75
C PRO A 4 0.40 -8.97 6.27
N ALA A 5 -0.24 -9.82 7.08
CA ALA A 5 -1.54 -10.39 6.78
C ALA A 5 -2.67 -9.34 6.71
N GLU A 6 -2.66 -8.35 7.61
CA GLU A 6 -3.65 -7.25 7.59
C GLU A 6 -3.50 -6.37 6.36
N HIS A 7 -2.27 -6.13 5.91
CA HIS A 7 -2.01 -5.39 4.67
C HIS A 7 -2.50 -6.15 3.44
N GLN A 8 -2.24 -7.46 3.37
CA GLN A 8 -2.75 -8.30 2.27
C GLN A 8 -4.28 -8.39 2.25
N GLU A 9 -4.92 -8.44 3.42
CA GLU A 9 -6.38 -8.45 3.48
C GLU A 9 -6.99 -7.12 3.03
N ALA A 10 -6.39 -5.99 3.44
CA ALA A 10 -6.79 -4.67 2.95
C ALA A 10 -6.62 -4.56 1.43
N LEU A 11 -5.52 -5.09 0.89
CA LEU A 11 -5.26 -5.14 -0.55
C LEU A 11 -6.34 -5.95 -1.29
N LYS A 12 -6.69 -7.15 -0.79
CA LYS A 12 -7.74 -8.00 -1.37
C LYS A 12 -9.11 -7.30 -1.34
N LYS A 13 -9.45 -6.63 -0.24
CA LYS A 13 -10.69 -5.84 -0.12
C LYS A 13 -10.74 -4.70 -1.14
N ILE A 14 -9.61 -4.03 -1.38
CA ILE A 14 -9.50 -2.96 -2.38
C ILE A 14 -9.57 -3.51 -3.81
N LYS A 15 -8.87 -4.62 -4.09
CA LYS A 15 -8.88 -5.32 -5.38
C LYS A 15 -10.26 -5.84 -5.77
N GLY A 16 -11.06 -6.27 -4.80
CA GLY A 16 -12.45 -6.69 -5.03
C GLY A 16 -13.46 -5.55 -5.17
N GLY A 17 -13.02 -4.29 -5.02
CA GLY A 17 -13.87 -3.11 -5.12
C GLY A 17 -13.86 -2.47 -6.52
N LEU A 18 -14.32 -1.21 -6.57
CA LEU A 18 -14.35 -0.38 -7.79
C LEU A 18 -13.08 0.43 -8.01
N ALA A 19 -12.03 0.21 -7.22
CA ALA A 19 -10.78 0.96 -7.39
C ALA A 19 -10.19 0.67 -8.78
N THR A 20 -9.37 1.59 -9.30
CA THR A 20 -8.62 1.41 -10.55
C THR A 20 -7.13 1.36 -10.30
N LYS A 21 -6.66 2.00 -9.23
CA LYS A 21 -5.27 2.01 -8.78
C LYS A 21 -5.21 1.85 -7.26
N ILE A 22 -4.05 1.44 -6.76
CA ILE A 22 -3.77 1.35 -5.33
C ILE A 22 -2.60 2.27 -5.02
N ARG A 23 -2.81 3.18 -4.07
CA ARG A 23 -1.76 4.05 -3.58
C ARG A 23 -1.23 3.54 -2.24
N ILE A 24 0.09 3.47 -2.12
CA ILE A 24 0.74 3.19 -0.86
C ILE A 24 0.95 4.52 -0.13
N LEU A 25 0.38 4.63 1.07
CA LEU A 25 0.58 5.74 1.97
C LEU A 25 1.60 5.34 3.03
N ALA A 26 2.84 5.81 2.88
CA ALA A 26 3.84 5.74 3.93
C ALA A 26 3.54 6.80 4.99
N ASN A 27 3.57 6.40 6.25
CA ASN A 27 3.46 7.32 7.38
C ASN A 27 4.77 8.12 7.57
N HIS A 28 4.72 9.21 8.33
CA HIS A 28 5.89 10.09 8.51
C HIS A 28 7.04 9.40 9.28
N ASP A 29 6.69 8.40 10.09
CA ASP A 29 7.57 7.55 10.90
C ASP A 29 7.87 6.22 10.18
N CYS A 30 8.03 6.25 8.85
CA CYS A 30 8.30 5.05 8.06
C CYS A 30 9.78 4.91 7.71
N CYS A 31 10.17 3.68 7.37
CA CYS A 31 11.50 3.37 6.89
C CYS A 31 11.82 4.09 5.55
N PRO A 32 13.08 4.41 5.24
CA PRO A 32 13.44 5.06 3.97
C PRO A 32 13.05 4.24 2.74
N VAL A 33 13.05 2.91 2.84
CA VAL A 33 12.58 2.00 1.77
C VAL A 33 11.08 2.17 1.54
N CYS A 34 10.31 2.16 2.63
CA CYS A 34 8.86 2.35 2.66
C CYS A 34 8.46 3.71 2.06
N ARG A 35 9.26 4.75 2.35
CA ARG A 35 9.06 6.10 1.82
C ARG A 35 9.33 6.17 0.31
N GLN A 36 10.34 5.45 -0.19
CA GLN A 36 10.60 5.36 -1.63
C GLN A 36 9.51 4.56 -2.36
N ALA A 37 8.93 3.55 -1.70
CA ALA A 37 7.79 2.80 -2.22
C ALA A 37 6.45 3.56 -2.11
N GLN A 38 6.44 4.79 -1.59
CA GLN A 38 5.24 5.61 -1.55
C GLN A 38 4.89 6.07 -2.97
N GLY A 39 3.80 5.54 -3.52
CA GLY A 39 3.41 5.80 -4.90
C GLY A 39 2.00 5.29 -5.21
N ALA A 40 1.48 5.68 -6.36
CA ALA A 40 0.28 5.08 -6.94
C ALA A 40 0.71 3.98 -7.90
N TYR A 41 0.28 2.76 -7.63
CA TYR A 41 0.56 1.57 -8.42
C TYR A 41 -0.75 1.00 -8.99
N GLU A 42 -0.63 0.25 -10.07
CA GLU A 42 -1.75 -0.50 -10.61
C GLU A 42 -1.98 -1.77 -9.78
N PHE A 43 -3.13 -2.42 -9.95
CA PHE A 43 -3.45 -3.63 -9.18
C PHE A 43 -2.45 -4.77 -9.36
N ASP A 44 -1.83 -4.84 -10.53
CA ASP A 44 -0.85 -5.86 -10.89
C ASP A 44 0.56 -5.49 -10.43
N ASP A 45 0.87 -4.18 -10.39
CA ASP A 45 2.20 -3.65 -10.09
C ASP A 45 2.39 -3.24 -8.62
N VAL A 46 1.33 -3.32 -7.80
CA VAL A 46 1.39 -2.90 -6.41
C VAL A 46 2.32 -3.81 -5.59
N PRO A 47 3.39 -3.28 -4.97
CA PRO A 47 4.27 -4.10 -4.15
C PRO A 47 3.54 -4.53 -2.88
N GLU A 48 3.83 -5.76 -2.43
CA GLU A 48 3.31 -6.28 -1.18
C GLU A 48 3.95 -5.58 0.02
N LEU A 49 3.10 -5.16 0.96
CA LEU A 49 3.51 -4.60 2.24
C LEU A 49 3.62 -5.74 3.26
N PRO A 50 4.69 -5.78 4.07
CA PRO A 50 5.82 -4.85 4.14
C PRO A 50 6.78 -5.00 2.95
N VAL A 51 7.25 -3.88 2.40
CA VAL A 51 8.28 -3.90 1.34
C VAL A 51 9.50 -4.69 1.79
N GLU A 52 10.07 -5.48 0.88
CA GLU A 52 11.30 -6.23 1.14
C GLU A 52 12.40 -5.26 1.60
N GLY A 53 12.96 -5.51 2.79
CA GLY A 53 13.94 -4.62 3.42
C GLY A 53 13.35 -3.60 4.41
N CYS A 54 12.08 -3.72 4.79
CA CYS A 54 11.53 -2.93 5.89
C CYS A 54 12.26 -3.23 7.21
N SER A 55 13.18 -2.34 7.59
CA SER A 55 13.97 -2.44 8.84
C SER A 55 13.38 -1.62 9.99
N HIS A 56 12.09 -1.29 9.92
CA HIS A 56 11.47 -0.45 10.94
C HIS A 56 11.30 -1.21 12.27
N PRO A 57 11.75 -0.68 13.41
CA PRO A 57 11.75 -1.40 14.70
C PRO A 57 10.33 -1.74 15.21
N GLN A 58 9.31 -1.02 14.74
CA GLN A 58 7.90 -1.25 15.09
C GLN A 58 7.10 -1.91 13.95
N GLY A 59 7.76 -2.43 12.91
CA GLY A 59 7.11 -2.96 11.72
C GLY A 59 6.66 -1.89 10.72
N CYS A 60 6.19 -2.34 9.55
CA CYS A 60 5.76 -1.43 8.49
C CYS A 60 4.47 -0.70 8.89
N ARG A 61 4.48 0.63 8.76
CA ARG A 61 3.33 1.51 9.04
C ARG A 61 2.67 2.05 7.77
N CYS A 62 2.94 1.42 6.62
CA CYS A 62 2.34 1.84 5.36
C CYS A 62 0.91 1.31 5.25
N THR A 63 0.05 2.03 4.55
CA THR A 63 -1.33 1.59 4.29
C THR A 63 -1.66 1.65 2.81
N TYR A 64 -2.52 0.74 2.36
CA TYR A 64 -3.08 0.78 1.01
C TYR A 64 -4.30 1.70 0.98
N ALA A 65 -4.33 2.61 0.03
CA ALA A 65 -5.44 3.49 -0.25
C ALA A 65 -5.97 3.21 -1.67
N PRO A 66 -7.28 2.90 -1.83
CA PRO A 66 -7.87 2.77 -3.15
C PRO A 66 -7.89 4.12 -3.86
N VAL A 67 -7.48 4.15 -5.12
CA VAL A 67 -7.64 5.30 -5.99
C VAL A 67 -8.66 4.94 -7.06
N LEU A 68 -9.75 5.71 -7.09
CA LEU A 68 -10.75 5.67 -8.13
C LEU A 68 -10.36 6.69 -9.20
N ASP A 69 -9.62 6.21 -10.19
CA ASP A 69 -9.42 6.87 -11.48
C ASP A 69 -10.76 6.78 -12.24
N ARG A 70 -11.74 7.57 -11.81
CA ARG A 70 -13.00 7.77 -12.51
C ARG A 70 -12.77 8.94 -13.46
N PHE A 71 -12.04 8.72 -14.55
CA PHE A 71 -12.14 9.61 -15.70
C PHE A 71 -13.59 9.51 -16.20
N GLY A 72 -14.38 10.52 -15.87
CA GLY A 72 -15.69 10.74 -16.50
C GLY A 72 -15.51 11.08 -17.98
N PRO A 73 -16.57 10.88 -18.79
CA PRO A 73 -16.54 10.98 -20.25
C PRO A 73 -16.17 12.37 -20.78
#